data_AF-A0A1V3XHB2-F1
#
_entry.id   AF-A0A1V3XHB2-F1
#
_cell.length_a   1.000
_cell.length_b   1.000
_cell.length_c   1.000
_cell.angle_alpha   90.00
_cell.angle_beta   90.00
_cell.angle_gamma   90.00
#
_symmetry.space_group_name_H-M   'P 1'
#
loop_
_entity.id
_entity.type
_entity.pdbx_description
1 polymer ?
#
loop_
_entity_poly.entity_id
_entity_poly.type
_entity_poly.pdbx_seq_one_letter_code
_entity_poly.pdbx_strand_id
1 'polypeptide(L)' 'MAVLSDGSYGVPEGLISSFPVTTKDGDWTIVSGLEIDEFSRGRIDKSTAELADERSAVTELKLI' A
#
# COMPACT_ATOMS: atom_id res chain seq x y z
N MET A 1 1.71 8.76 3.51
CA MET A 1 0.65 9.20 2.56
C MET A 1 0.07 7.95 1.92
N ALA A 2 -1.23 7.90 1.65
CA ALA A 2 -1.81 6.82 0.86
C ALA A 2 -1.54 7.06 -0.63
N VAL A 3 -0.72 6.21 -1.25
CA VAL A 3 -0.25 6.34 -2.64
C VAL A 3 -0.32 4.98 -3.35
N LEU A 4 -0.20 4.99 -4.68
CA LEU A 4 -0.23 3.77 -5.48
C LEU A 4 0.98 2.90 -5.16
N SER A 5 0.73 1.68 -4.68
CA SER A 5 1.76 0.69 -4.38
C SER A 5 2.45 0.22 -5.67
N ASP A 6 3.77 0.21 -5.63
CA ASP A 6 4.69 -0.38 -6.62
C ASP A 6 5.23 -1.75 -6.17
N GLY A 7 4.60 -2.37 -5.16
CA GLY A 7 5.07 -3.63 -4.56
C GLY A 7 5.97 -3.43 -3.35
N SER A 8 6.32 -2.18 -3.02
CA SER A 8 7.11 -1.83 -1.84
C SER A 8 6.58 -2.50 -0.57
N TYR A 9 7.51 -3.03 0.22
CA TYR A 9 7.22 -3.72 1.48
C TYR A 9 6.25 -4.91 1.36
N GLY A 10 6.06 -5.49 0.17
CA GLY A 10 5.15 -6.62 -0.06
C GLY A 10 3.67 -6.22 -0.10
N VAL A 11 3.37 -4.93 -0.17
CA VAL A 11 2.00 -4.43 -0.39
C VAL A 11 1.60 -4.67 -1.85
N PRO A 12 0.47 -5.32 -2.16
CA PRO A 12 0.09 -5.63 -3.53
C PRO A 12 0.10 -4.41 -4.46
N GLU A 13 0.70 -4.58 -5.64
CA GLU A 13 0.74 -3.54 -6.67
C GLU A 13 -0.67 -3.05 -7.04
N GLY A 14 -0.77 -1.75 -7.31
CA GLY A 14 -2.01 -1.11 -7.73
C GLY A 14 -2.99 -0.80 -6.60
N LEU A 15 -2.70 -1.17 -5.34
CA LEU A 15 -3.46 -0.67 -4.19
C LEU A 15 -3.04 0.75 -3.84
N ILE A 16 -4.01 1.60 -3.53
CA ILE A 16 -3.73 2.85 -2.81
C ILE A 16 -3.56 2.49 -1.34
N SER A 17 -2.33 2.53 -0.83
CA SER A 17 -2.01 2.16 0.55
C SER A 17 -1.05 3.18 1.19
N SER A 18 -1.09 3.29 2.52
CA SER A 18 -0.28 4.27 3.23
C SER A 18 1.16 3.80 3.42
N PHE A 19 2.11 4.58 2.92
CA PHE A 19 3.54 4.32 3.07
C PHE A 19 4.26 5.46 3.82
N PRO A 20 5.41 5.15 4.46
CA PRO A 20 6.39 6.17 4.81
C PRO A 20 6.96 6.75 3.52
N VAL A 21 6.80 8.06 3.34
CA VAL A 21 7.26 8.76 2.14
C VAL A 21 8.05 10.00 2.53
N THR A 22 8.99 10.38 1.67
CA THR A 22 9.50 11.75 1.61
C THR A 22 8.83 12.49 0.47
N THR A 23 8.75 13.82 0.56
CA THR A 23 8.20 14.66 -0.51
C THR A 23 9.21 15.71 -0.92
N LYS A 24 9.27 16.01 -2.21
CA LYS A 24 10.13 17.04 -2.77
C LYS A 24 9.53 17.54 -4.08
N ASP A 25 9.45 18.86 -4.25
CA ASP A 25 9.03 19.52 -5.48
C ASP A 25 7.65 19.06 -6.04
N GLY A 26 6.74 18.64 -5.16
CA GLY A 26 5.41 18.13 -5.52
C GLY A 26 5.33 16.62 -5.74
N ASP A 27 6.47 15.94 -5.79
CA ASP A 27 6.55 14.49 -5.91
C ASP A 27 6.73 13.81 -4.54
N TRP A 28 6.39 12.52 -4.50
CA TRP A 28 6.62 11.65 -3.34
C TRP A 28 7.53 10.48 -3.71
N THR A 29 8.26 9.97 -2.73
CA THR A 29 9.07 8.75 -2.87
C THR A 29 8.88 7.89 -1.63
N ILE A 30 8.49 6.63 -1.82
CA ILE A 30 8.43 5.65 -0.73
C ILE A 30 9.83 5.49 -0.17
N VAL A 31 9.97 5.65 1.14
CA VAL A 31 11.24 5.40 1.83
C VAL A 31 11.57 3.92 1.63
N SER A 32 12.76 3.59 1.14
CA SER A 32 13.22 2.22 0.93
C SER A 32 14.12 1.73 2.08
N GLY A 33 14.26 0.41 2.23
CA GLY A 33 15.26 -0.19 3.12
C GLY A 33 14.89 -0.21 4.60
N LEU A 34 13.61 -0.05 4.95
CA LEU A 34 13.15 -0.27 6.32
C LEU A 34 13.00 -1.78 6.59
N GLU A 35 13.59 -2.24 7.68
CA GLU A 35 13.34 -3.59 8.18
C GLU A 35 11.93 -3.66 8.76
N ILE A 36 11.17 -4.68 8.34
CA ILE A 36 9.81 -4.93 8.80
C ILE A 36 9.84 -6.17 9.68
N ASP A 37 9.73 -5.97 11.00
CA ASP A 37 9.65 -7.06 11.96
C ASP A 37 8.33 -7.85 11.82
N GLU A 38 8.27 -9.04 12.44
CA GLU A 38 7.13 -9.95 12.34
C GLU A 38 5.81 -9.36 12.84
N PHE A 39 5.86 -8.57 13.91
CA PHE A 39 4.66 -7.91 14.44
C PHE A 39 4.14 -6.86 13.44
N SER A 40 5.04 -6.02 12.92
CA SER A 40 4.71 -5.01 11.91
C SER A 40 4.18 -5.66 10.62
N ARG A 41 4.85 -6.72 10.13
CA ARG A 41 4.45 -7.50 8.95
C ARG A 41 3.01 -7.99 9.06
N GLY A 42 2.67 -8.65 10.16
CA GLY A 42 1.32 -9.19 10.35
C GLY A 42 0.22 -8.12 10.40
N ARG A 43 0.55 -6.88 10.80
CA ARG A 43 -0.40 -5.75 10.78
C ARG A 43 -0.56 -5.17 9.38
N ILE A 44 0.54 -4.99 8.66
CA ILE A 44 0.54 -4.51 7.27
C ILE A 44 -0.28 -5.46 6.41
N ASP A 45 0.02 -6.76 6.46
CA ASP A 45 -0.61 -7.74 5.59
C ASP A 45 -2.14 -7.77 5.80
N LYS A 46 -2.61 -7.73 7.06
CA LYS A 46 -4.04 -7.68 7.38
C LYS A 46 -4.74 -6.46 6.80
N SER A 47 -4.15 -5.28 6.92
CA SER A 47 -4.74 -4.05 6.37
C SER A 47 -4.71 -4.05 4.84
N THR A 48 -3.66 -4.58 4.22
CA THR A 48 -3.60 -4.67 2.76
C THR A 48 -4.53 -5.72 2.17
N ALA A 49 -4.86 -6.77 2.92
CA ALA A 49 -5.89 -7.73 2.55
C ALA A 49 -7.27 -7.05 2.51
N GLU A 50 -7.60 -6.24 3.52
CA GLU A 50 -8.84 -5.43 3.53
C GLU A 50 -8.92 -4.50 2.30
N LEU A 51 -7.83 -3.80 1.97
CA LEU A 51 -7.78 -2.96 0.76
C LEU A 51 -7.94 -3.76 -0.55
N ALA A 52 -7.43 -4.99 -0.59
CA ALA A 52 -7.59 -5.87 -1.74
C ALA A 52 -9.05 -6.35 -1.89
N ASP A 53 -9.72 -6.63 -0.78
CA ASP A 53 -11.14 -6.97 -0.75
C ASP A 53 -12.00 -5.79 -1.21
N GLU A 54 -11.71 -4.57 -0.73
CA GLU A 54 -12.38 -3.35 -1.19
C GLU A 54 -12.17 -3.10 -2.70
N ARG A 55 -10.95 -3.28 -3.20
CA ARG A 55 -10.66 -3.20 -4.64
C ARG A 55 -11.50 -4.22 -5.42
N SER A 56 -11.63 -5.44 -4.91
CA SER A 56 -12.43 -6.49 -5.53
C SER A 56 -13.91 -6.09 -5.56
N ALA A 57 -14.43 -5.55 -4.46
CA ALA A 57 -15.82 -5.08 -4.37
C ALA A 57 -16.12 -3.97 -5.41
N VAL A 58 -15.24 -2.97 -5.57
CA VAL A 58 -15.46 -1.90 -6.57
C VAL A 58 -15.27 -2.40 -8.01
N THR A 59 -14.43 -3.44 -8.21
CA THR A 59 -14.29 -4.12 -9.51
C THR A 59 -15.57 -4.88 -9.86
N GLU A 60 -16.18 -5.59 -8.91
CA GLU A 60 -17.47 -6.27 -9.11
C GLU A 60 -18.60 -5.30 -9.46
N LEU A 61 -18.56 -4.11 -8.87
CA LEU A 61 -19.48 -3.00 -9.20
C LEU A 61 -19.15 -2.31 -10.54
N LYS A 62 -18.07 -2.70 -11.22
CA LYS A 62 -17.59 -2.12 -12.48
C LYS A 62 -17.30 -0.62 -12.41
N LEU A 63 -16.77 -0.19 -11.27
CA LEU A 63 -16.33 1.20 -11.06
C LEU A 63 -14.88 1.42 -11.53
N ILE A 64 -14.12 0.33 -11.68
CA ILE A 64 -12.78 0.24 -12.25
C ILE A 64 -12.66 -1.02 -13.11
#